data_AF-A0A3N5SZ52-F1
#
_entry.id   AF-A0A3N5SZ52-F1
#
_cell.length_a   1.000
_cell.length_b   1.000
_cell.length_c   1.000
_cell.angle_alpha   90.00
_cell.angle_beta   90.00
_cell.angle_gamma   90.00
#
_symmetry.space_group_name_H-M   'P 1'
#
loop_
_entity.id
_entity.type
_entity.pdbx_description
1 polymer ?
#
loop_
_entity_poly.entity_id
_entity_poly.type
_entity_poly.pdbx_seq_one_letter_code
_entity_poly.pdbx_strand_id
1 'polypeptide(L)'
;MSANRRDYETYHLRRLDTKQRVKAIDLILSQPGRIDFVVIDGIVDLCDDFNDTKESKAVISRLLQWSDATKALFYVVLHTTKTSGFMRGHLGTELQNKIDSSIETSFDKSSNVFKVKNRDARGWAPFPAFEFERDNETGDPFVPSMILDPVEKIPINSPALLRMERPNANDYVPF
;
A
#
# COMPACT_ATOMS: atom_id res chain seq x y z
N MET A 1 2.74 21.78 -7.24
CA MET A 1 2.76 21.82 -5.76
C MET A 1 1.31 21.73 -5.31
N SER A 2 0.90 20.59 -4.76
CA SER A 2 -0.46 20.41 -4.23
C SER A 2 -0.66 21.34 -3.03
N ALA A 3 -1.80 22.03 -2.95
CA ALA A 3 -2.17 22.81 -1.79
C ALA A 3 -2.04 21.95 -0.52
N ASN A 4 -1.36 22.49 0.50
CA ASN A 4 -0.98 21.78 1.71
C ASN A 4 -2.23 21.48 2.55
N ARG A 5 -2.88 20.36 2.24
CA ARG A 5 -3.98 19.82 3.04
C ARG A 5 -3.40 19.43 4.40
N ARG A 6 -4.03 19.90 5.49
CA ARG A 6 -3.51 19.73 6.87
C ARG A 6 -3.40 18.26 7.31
N ASP A 7 -4.06 17.37 6.58
CA ASP A 7 -4.17 15.93 6.77
C ASP A 7 -3.25 15.13 5.82
N TYR A 8 -2.35 15.79 5.08
CA TYR A 8 -1.49 15.13 4.11
C TYR A 8 -0.08 15.70 4.09
N GLU A 9 0.90 14.84 4.35
CA GLU A 9 2.32 15.20 4.34
C GLU A 9 3.10 14.31 3.36
N THR A 10 4.06 14.91 2.66
CA THR A 10 4.92 14.20 1.70
C THR A 10 6.39 14.47 1.96
N TYR A 11 7.18 13.41 1.94
CA TYR A 11 8.61 13.46 2.24
C TYR A 11 9.41 12.85 1.08
N HIS A 12 10.27 13.65 0.46
CA HIS A 12 11.18 13.17 -0.59
C HIS A 12 12.56 12.82 0.01
N LEU A 13 12.77 11.54 0.33
CA LEU A 13 13.93 11.08 1.09
C LEU A 13 15.10 10.58 0.23
N ARG A 14 15.05 10.72 -1.10
CA ARG A 14 16.04 10.13 -2.03
C ARG A 14 17.49 10.59 -1.82
N ARG A 15 17.68 11.75 -1.19
CA ARG A 15 19.00 12.31 -0.85
C ARG A 15 19.69 11.60 0.32
N LEU A 16 18.92 10.81 1.09
CA LEU A 16 19.40 10.10 2.27
C LEU A 16 19.89 8.71 1.88
N ASP A 17 20.93 8.23 2.56
CA ASP A 17 21.28 6.82 2.51
C ASP A 17 20.22 5.95 3.20
N THR A 18 20.34 4.62 3.09
CA THR A 18 19.37 3.66 3.63
C THR A 18 19.12 3.85 5.13
N LYS A 19 20.18 4.00 5.93
CA LYS A 19 20.08 4.15 7.39
C LYS A 19 19.47 5.49 7.77
N GLN A 20 19.87 6.55 7.08
CA GLN A 20 19.32 7.88 7.24
C GLN A 20 17.83 7.93 6.86
N ARG A 21 17.42 7.20 5.80
CA ARG A 21 16.04 7.10 5.35
C ARG A 21 15.16 6.40 6.41
N VAL A 22 15.62 5.27 6.96
CA VAL A 22 14.93 4.59 8.07
C VAL A 22 14.82 5.50 9.30
N LYS A 23 15.90 6.21 9.66
CA LYS A 23 15.90 7.15 10.78
C LYS A 23 14.96 8.34 10.55
N ALA A 24 14.88 8.85 9.33
CA ALA A 24 13.97 9.94 8.99
C ALA A 24 12.50 9.51 9.16
N ILE A 25 12.14 8.30 8.71
CA ILE A 25 10.80 7.75 8.91
C ILE A 25 10.51 7.61 10.41
N ASP A 26 11.46 7.10 11.19
CA ASP A 26 11.32 6.98 12.66
C ASP A 26 11.03 8.33 13.33
N LEU A 27 11.74 9.38 12.90
CA LEU A 27 11.53 10.75 13.40
C LEU A 27 10.19 11.34 12.98
N ILE A 28 9.71 11.05 11.77
CA ILE A 28 8.40 11.50 11.29
C ILE A 28 7.27 10.81 12.07
N LEU A 29 7.35 9.49 12.22
CA LEU A 29 6.30 8.70 12.89
C LEU A 29 6.25 8.91 14.41
N SER A 30 7.32 9.43 15.02
CA SER A 30 7.38 9.76 16.44
C SER A 30 6.89 11.18 16.77
N GLN A 31 6.53 11.98 15.76
CA GLN A 31 5.98 13.30 16.01
C GLN A 31 4.62 13.20 16.71
N PRO A 32 4.28 14.13 17.62
CA PRO A 32 2.96 14.17 18.22
C PRO A 32 1.88 14.36 17.15
N GLY A 33 0.88 13.48 17.17
CA GLY A 33 -0.19 13.52 16.20
C GLY A 33 -0.77 12.12 16.00
N ARG A 34 -1.92 12.08 15.33
CA ARG A 34 -2.52 10.81 14.90
C ARG A 34 -2.21 10.61 13.43
N ILE A 35 -1.66 9.46 13.09
CA ILE A 35 -1.41 9.02 11.72
C ILE A 35 -2.34 7.85 11.47
N ASP A 36 -3.22 7.96 10.48
CA ASP A 36 -4.15 6.88 10.13
C ASP A 36 -3.61 6.01 8.99
N PHE A 37 -2.75 6.58 8.13
CA PHE A 37 -2.28 5.92 6.91
C PHE A 37 -0.87 6.37 6.54
N VAL A 38 -0.01 5.41 6.22
CA VAL A 38 1.37 5.65 5.79
C VAL A 38 1.62 4.95 4.47
N VAL A 39 2.13 5.70 3.48
CA VAL A 39 2.59 5.14 2.21
C VAL A 39 4.11 5.19 2.14
N ILE A 40 4.74 4.05 1.87
CA ILE A 40 6.17 3.96 1.56
C ILE A 40 6.30 3.54 0.09
N ASP A 41 6.57 4.52 -0.76
CA ASP A 41 6.82 4.29 -2.18
C ASP A 41 8.28 3.86 -2.39
N GLY A 42 8.51 2.55 -2.48
CA GLY A 42 9.83 1.95 -2.59
C GLY A 42 10.36 1.39 -1.27
N ILE A 43 9.76 0.32 -0.76
CA ILE A 43 10.26 -0.39 0.45
C ILE A 43 11.70 -0.90 0.30
N VAL A 44 12.12 -1.19 -0.93
CA VAL A 44 13.48 -1.65 -1.23
C VAL A 44 14.52 -0.60 -0.84
N ASP A 45 14.19 0.69 -0.88
CA ASP A 45 15.11 1.76 -0.48
C ASP A 45 15.41 1.79 1.03
N LEU A 46 14.72 0.96 1.83
CA LEU A 46 14.97 0.78 3.26
C LEU A 46 15.95 -0.37 3.53
N CYS A 47 16.45 -1.03 2.49
CA CYS A 47 17.34 -2.19 2.55
C CYS A 47 18.55 -1.94 1.64
N ASP A 48 19.79 -2.13 2.13
CA ASP A 48 20.97 -1.97 1.28
C ASP A 48 21.08 -3.17 0.31
N ASP A 49 20.83 -4.39 0.81
CA ASP A 49 20.66 -5.59 0.00
C ASP A 49 19.34 -6.30 0.31
N PHE A 50 18.35 -6.16 -0.58
CA PHE A 50 17.04 -6.83 -0.48
C PHE A 50 17.11 -8.36 -0.68
N ASN A 51 18.28 -8.91 -1.01
CA ASN A 51 18.55 -10.35 -1.01
C ASN A 51 19.27 -10.82 0.26
N ASP A 52 19.73 -9.93 1.13
CA ASP A 52 20.21 -10.34 2.43
C ASP A 52 19.02 -10.65 3.34
N THR A 53 18.97 -11.88 3.86
CA THR A 53 17.83 -12.34 4.68
C THR A 53 17.76 -11.57 6.01
N LYS A 54 18.89 -11.18 6.58
CA LYS A 54 18.94 -10.48 7.88
C LYS A 54 18.47 -9.04 7.72
N GLU A 55 18.93 -8.34 6.69
CA GLU A 55 18.49 -6.99 6.37
C GLU A 55 17.00 -6.95 6.01
N SER A 56 16.57 -7.89 5.16
CA SER A 56 15.15 -8.05 4.82
C SER A 56 14.27 -8.20 6.05
N LYS A 57 14.66 -9.08 6.98
CA LYS A 57 13.96 -9.27 8.26
C LYS A 57 13.99 -8.03 9.14
N ALA A 58 15.08 -7.25 9.12
CA ALA A 58 15.18 -6.01 9.87
C ALA A 58 14.19 -4.95 9.35
N VAL A 59 14.06 -4.81 8.04
CA VAL A 59 13.09 -3.88 7.42
C VAL A 59 11.65 -4.30 7.77
N ILE A 60 11.31 -5.58 7.61
CA ILE A 60 9.97 -6.08 7.94
C ILE A 60 9.68 -5.93 9.44
N SER A 61 10.64 -6.23 10.31
CA SER A 61 10.49 -6.03 11.76
C SER A 61 10.24 -4.56 12.10
N ARG A 62 10.93 -3.63 11.43
CA ARG A 62 10.73 -2.20 11.64
C ARG A 62 9.33 -1.75 11.16
N LEU A 63 8.84 -2.26 10.03
CA LEU A 63 7.47 -1.99 9.57
C LEU A 63 6.42 -2.44 10.60
N LEU A 64 6.58 -3.65 11.15
CA LEU A 64 5.68 -4.17 12.19
C LEU A 64 5.71 -3.30 13.45
N GLN A 65 6.89 -2.88 13.89
CA GLN A 65 7.05 -1.96 15.03
C GLN A 65 6.38 -0.61 14.76
N TRP A 66 6.55 -0.03 13.57
CA TRP A 66 5.93 1.23 13.20
C TRP A 66 4.41 1.13 13.12
N SER A 67 3.88 0.06 12.51
CA SER A 67 2.42 -0.16 12.46
C SER A 67 1.84 -0.38 13.86
N ASP A 68 2.55 -1.10 14.73
CA ASP A 68 2.08 -1.33 16.10
C ASP A 68 2.13 -0.06 16.96
N ALA A 69 3.20 0.73 16.85
CA ALA A 69 3.34 1.97 17.62
C ALA A 69 2.34 3.05 17.20
N THR A 70 2.09 3.19 15.89
CA THR A 70 1.21 4.23 15.35
C THR A 70 -0.25 3.79 15.25
N LYS A 71 -0.51 2.47 15.20
CA LYS A 71 -1.80 1.87 14.81
C LYS A 71 -2.29 2.30 13.42
N ALA A 72 -1.42 2.89 12.61
CA ALA A 72 -1.72 3.31 11.25
C ALA A 72 -1.73 2.12 10.30
N LEU A 73 -2.49 2.23 9.20
CA LEU A 73 -2.37 1.30 8.08
C LEU A 73 -1.13 1.66 7.25
N PHE A 74 -0.23 0.68 7.08
CA PHE A 74 0.96 0.81 6.25
C PHE A 74 0.72 0.21 4.87
N TYR A 75 0.89 1.04 3.83
CA TYR A 75 0.86 0.63 2.44
C TYR A 75 2.25 0.81 1.83
N VAL A 76 2.85 -0.29 1.37
CA VAL A 76 4.21 -0.28 0.83
C VAL A 76 4.21 -0.65 -0.64
N VAL A 77 5.01 0.06 -1.44
CA VAL A 77 5.18 -0.24 -2.85
C VAL A 77 6.44 -1.09 -3.04
N LEU A 78 6.25 -2.24 -3.67
CA LEU A 78 7.32 -3.16 -4.06
C LEU A 78 7.16 -3.51 -5.54
N HIS A 79 8.21 -3.28 -6.32
CA HIS A 79 8.23 -3.72 -7.71
C HIS A 79 8.37 -5.24 -7.81
N THR A 80 7.60 -5.86 -8.69
CA THR A 80 7.73 -7.28 -9.03
C THR A 80 8.93 -7.51 -9.94
N THR A 81 9.41 -8.75 -9.97
CA THR A 81 10.45 -9.17 -10.92
C THR A 81 9.90 -9.14 -12.36
N LYS A 82 10.72 -8.65 -13.30
CA LYS A 82 10.33 -8.50 -14.72
C LYS A 82 9.93 -9.82 -15.40
N THR A 83 10.42 -10.95 -14.90
CA THR A 83 10.31 -12.25 -15.60
C THR A 83 9.21 -13.15 -15.04
N SER A 84 8.89 -13.04 -13.75
CA SER A 84 8.06 -14.03 -13.06
C SER A 84 6.91 -13.44 -12.25
N GLY A 85 6.83 -12.11 -12.13
CA GLY A 85 5.79 -11.46 -11.32
C GLY A 85 5.91 -11.74 -9.82
N PHE A 86 7.00 -12.38 -9.36
CA PHE A 86 7.25 -12.57 -7.94
C PHE A 86 7.61 -11.25 -7.27
N MET A 87 7.25 -11.13 -5.98
CA MET A 87 7.78 -10.07 -5.14
C MET A 87 9.31 -10.19 -5.09
N ARG A 88 10.01 -9.05 -5.16
CA ARG A 88 11.45 -9.03 -5.43
C ARG A 88 12.29 -9.41 -4.19
N GLY A 89 13.08 -10.47 -4.32
CA GLY A 89 14.12 -10.91 -3.37
C GLY A 89 13.61 -11.41 -2.03
N HIS A 90 14.52 -11.61 -1.08
CA HIS A 90 14.18 -12.07 0.27
C HIS A 90 13.24 -11.11 0.98
N LEU A 91 13.40 -9.79 0.76
CA LEU A 91 12.48 -8.78 1.27
C LEU A 91 11.05 -9.01 0.80
N GLY A 92 10.85 -9.31 -0.48
CA GLY A 92 9.53 -9.62 -1.03
C GLY A 92 8.88 -10.85 -0.39
N THR A 93 9.65 -11.92 -0.21
CA THR A 93 9.17 -13.14 0.45
C THR A 93 8.80 -12.89 1.92
N GLU A 94 9.67 -12.20 2.67
CA GLU A 94 9.42 -11.87 4.07
C GLU A 94 8.19 -10.94 4.21
N LEU A 95 8.03 -9.99 3.29
CA LEU A 95 6.86 -9.11 3.24
C LEU A 95 5.57 -9.92 3.00
N GLN A 96 5.53 -10.79 1.99
CA GLN A 96 4.36 -11.61 1.67
C GLN A 96 3.91 -12.47 2.86
N ASN A 97 4.87 -12.93 3.67
CA ASN A 97 4.62 -13.70 4.89
C ASN A 97 4.03 -12.87 6.04
N LYS A 98 4.02 -11.54 5.97
CA LYS A 98 3.54 -10.66 7.05
C LYS A 98 2.37 -9.74 6.67
N ILE A 99 2.16 -9.46 5.39
CA ILE A 99 1.06 -8.59 4.95
C ILE A 99 -0.31 -9.22 5.18
N ASP A 100 -1.30 -8.36 5.39
CA ASP A 100 -2.71 -8.71 5.45
C ASP A 100 -3.30 -8.91 4.04
N SER A 101 -3.01 -7.97 3.14
CA SER A 101 -3.43 -8.04 1.74
C SER A 101 -2.44 -7.35 0.80
N SER A 102 -2.46 -7.73 -0.49
CA SER A 102 -1.66 -7.12 -1.55
C SER A 102 -2.49 -6.83 -2.80
N ILE A 103 -2.16 -5.71 -3.44
CA ILE A 103 -2.68 -5.30 -4.75
C ILE A 103 -1.57 -5.49 -5.77
N GLU A 104 -1.85 -6.22 -6.84
CA GLU A 104 -0.95 -6.35 -7.98
C GLU A 104 -1.46 -5.51 -9.14
N THR A 105 -0.58 -4.65 -9.65
CA THR A 105 -0.81 -3.85 -10.85
C THR A 105 0.08 -4.34 -11.98
N SER A 106 -0.48 -4.56 -13.16
CA SER A 106 0.27 -4.86 -14.38
C SER A 106 -0.16 -3.95 -15.53
N PHE A 107 0.73 -3.76 -16.49
CA PHE A 107 0.47 -2.96 -17.69
C PHE A 107 0.62 -3.84 -18.93
N ASP A 108 -0.45 -3.98 -19.69
CA ASP A 108 -0.46 -4.68 -20.97
C ASP A 108 -0.15 -3.68 -22.09
N LYS A 109 1.06 -3.78 -22.64
CA LYS A 109 1.52 -2.91 -23.71
C LYS A 109 0.76 -3.09 -25.02
N SER A 110 0.14 -4.25 -25.24
CA SER A 110 -0.58 -4.54 -26.49
C SER A 110 -1.93 -3.85 -26.55
N SER A 111 -2.61 -3.76 -25.40
CA SER A 111 -3.92 -3.13 -25.25
C SER A 111 -3.86 -1.73 -24.65
N ASN A 112 -2.69 -1.29 -24.16
CA ASN A 112 -2.49 -0.04 -23.41
C ASN A 112 -3.35 0.04 -22.13
N VAL A 113 -3.62 -1.11 -21.52
CA VAL A 113 -4.50 -1.24 -20.34
C VAL A 113 -3.69 -1.57 -19.09
N PHE A 114 -4.03 -0.92 -17.99
CA PHE A 114 -3.58 -1.28 -16.64
C PHE A 114 -4.59 -2.22 -16.00
N LYS A 115 -4.09 -3.32 -15.43
CA LYS A 115 -4.90 -4.30 -14.71
C LYS A 115 -4.56 -4.25 -13.23
N VAL A 116 -5.60 -4.28 -12.39
CA VAL A 116 -5.49 -4.29 -10.94
C VAL A 116 -6.22 -5.52 -10.42
N LYS A 117 -5.55 -6.31 -9.58
CA LYS A 117 -6.15 -7.47 -8.94
C LYS A 117 -5.66 -7.61 -7.50
N ASN A 118 -6.45 -8.30 -6.69
CA ASN A 118 -5.97 -8.83 -5.43
C ASN A 118 -4.97 -9.96 -5.72
N ARG A 119 -3.80 -9.92 -5.10
CA ARG A 119 -2.80 -11.00 -5.21
C ARG A 119 -2.81 -11.89 -3.98
N ASP A 120 -2.82 -11.30 -2.80
CA ASP A 120 -2.91 -11.98 -1.52
C ASP A 120 -3.96 -11.29 -0.63
N ALA A 121 -4.73 -12.08 0.13
CA ALA A 121 -5.62 -11.58 1.18
C ALA A 121 -5.75 -12.62 2.28
N ARG A 122 -5.69 -12.17 3.55
CA ARG A 122 -5.90 -13.03 4.72
C ARG A 122 -7.28 -12.78 5.31
N GLY A 123 -8.11 -13.82 5.37
CA GLY A 123 -9.39 -13.77 6.07
C GLY A 123 -10.52 -12.99 5.40
N TRP A 124 -10.27 -12.34 4.25
CA TRP A 124 -11.28 -11.55 3.52
C TRP A 124 -11.41 -12.00 2.07
N ALA A 125 -12.61 -11.84 1.51
CA ALA A 125 -12.85 -12.07 0.09
C ALA A 125 -12.08 -11.02 -0.74
N PRO A 126 -11.39 -11.44 -1.82
CA PRO A 126 -10.67 -10.51 -2.69
C PRO A 126 -11.65 -9.55 -3.36
N PHE A 127 -11.22 -8.30 -3.60
CA PHE A 127 -11.99 -7.38 -4.42
C PHE A 127 -11.96 -7.82 -5.91
N PRO A 128 -13.02 -7.54 -6.70
CA PRO A 128 -13.04 -7.85 -8.12
C PRO A 128 -11.90 -7.16 -8.86
N ALA A 129 -11.18 -7.90 -9.71
CA ALA A 129 -10.18 -7.29 -10.57
C ALA A 129 -10.83 -6.25 -11.48
N PHE A 130 -10.11 -5.16 -11.75
CA PHE A 130 -10.58 -4.10 -12.63
C PHE A 130 -9.45 -3.60 -13.51
N GLU A 131 -9.84 -2.93 -14.59
CA GLU A 131 -8.95 -2.41 -15.60
C GLU A 131 -9.17 -0.91 -15.78
N PHE A 132 -8.11 -0.17 -16.07
CA PHE A 132 -8.16 1.24 -16.38
C PHE A 132 -7.11 1.61 -17.42
N GLU A 133 -7.32 2.71 -18.12
CA GLU A 133 -6.38 3.31 -19.06
C GLU A 133 -5.83 4.62 -18.48
N ARG A 134 -4.77 5.16 -19.07
CA ARG A 134 -4.25 6.49 -18.72
C ARG A 134 -4.34 7.40 -19.92
N ASP A 135 -4.81 8.60 -19.68
CA ASP A 135 -4.83 9.63 -20.70
C ASP A 135 -3.38 10.02 -21.05
N ASN A 136 -3.05 9.99 -22.34
CA ASN A 136 -1.67 10.17 -22.80
C ASN A 136 -1.17 11.61 -22.64
N GLU A 137 -2.06 12.60 -22.50
CA GLU A 137 -1.71 14.01 -22.39
C GLU A 137 -1.59 14.45 -20.92
N THR A 138 -2.55 14.05 -20.09
CA THR A 138 -2.66 14.43 -18.68
C THR A 138 -2.00 13.42 -17.73
N GLY A 139 -1.93 12.14 -18.13
CA GLY A 139 -1.49 11.04 -17.27
C GLY A 139 -2.54 10.54 -16.28
N ASP A 140 -3.76 11.09 -16.33
CA ASP A 140 -4.83 10.75 -15.41
C ASP A 140 -5.43 9.37 -15.73
N PRO A 141 -5.78 8.56 -14.71
CA PRO A 141 -6.43 7.27 -14.94
C PRO A 141 -7.91 7.46 -15.28
N PHE A 142 -8.40 6.68 -16.25
CA PHE A 142 -9.82 6.61 -16.59
C PHE A 142 -10.25 5.16 -16.86
N VAL A 143 -11.51 4.84 -16.57
CA VAL A 143 -12.12 3.56 -16.96
C VAL A 143 -12.90 3.80 -18.25
N PRO A 144 -12.61 3.09 -19.35
CA PRO A 144 -13.37 3.22 -20.59
C PRO A 144 -14.86 2.96 -20.33
N SER A 145 -15.72 3.82 -20.87
CA SER A 145 -17.17 3.79 -20.63
C SER A 145 -17.86 2.49 -21.06
N MET A 146 -17.20 1.64 -21.87
CA MET A 146 -17.70 0.33 -22.29
C MET A 146 -17.50 -0.79 -21.24
N ILE A 147 -16.76 -0.56 -20.15
CA ILE A 147 -16.48 -1.56 -19.10
C ILE A 147 -17.37 -1.39 -17.87
N LEU A 148 -18.03 -0.23 -17.74
CA LEU A 148 -19.01 -0.03 -16.67
C LEU A 148 -20.32 -0.72 -17.05
N ASP A 149 -20.51 -1.97 -16.63
CA ASP A 149 -21.86 -2.40 -16.26
C ASP A 149 -22.38 -1.34 -15.30
N PRO A 150 -23.62 -0.82 -15.48
CA PRO A 150 -24.14 0.23 -14.62
C PRO A 150 -24.01 -0.25 -13.19
N VAL A 151 -23.09 0.36 -12.43
CA VAL A 151 -22.82 0.01 -11.04
C VAL A 151 -24.17 -0.01 -10.36
N GLU A 152 -24.63 -1.20 -9.99
CA GLU A 152 -25.86 -1.35 -9.25
C GLU A 152 -25.68 -0.49 -8.01
N LYS A 153 -26.40 0.63 -7.95
CA LYS A 153 -26.20 1.62 -6.89
C LYS A 153 -26.41 0.88 -5.58
N ILE A 154 -25.34 0.56 -4.86
CA ILE A 154 -25.47 0.02 -3.51
C ILE A 154 -26.30 1.05 -2.76
N PRO A 155 -27.51 0.69 -2.28
CA PRO A 155 -28.35 1.65 -1.59
C PRO A 155 -27.54 2.23 -0.43
N ILE A 156 -27.57 3.55 -0.28
CA ILE A 156 -26.84 4.26 0.79
C ILE A 156 -27.23 3.71 2.17
N ASN A 157 -28.39 3.04 2.26
CA ASN A 157 -28.92 2.36 3.45
C ASN A 157 -28.59 0.85 3.52
N SER A 158 -27.62 0.35 2.77
CA SER A 158 -27.20 -1.06 2.89
C SER A 158 -26.63 -1.32 4.29
N PRO A 159 -27.04 -2.40 4.98
CA PRO A 159 -26.49 -2.78 6.29
C PRO A 159 -24.96 -2.92 6.30
N ALA A 160 -24.34 -3.18 5.13
CA ALA A 160 -22.90 -3.23 4.97
C ALA A 160 -22.21 -1.87 5.17
N LEU A 161 -22.87 -0.75 4.83
CA LEU A 161 -22.38 0.61 5.06
C LEU A 161 -22.63 1.06 6.51
N LEU A 162 -23.73 0.62 7.14
CA LEU A 162 -23.98 0.85 8.58
C LEU A 162 -22.94 0.14 9.47
N ARG A 163 -22.39 -1.00 9.03
CA ARG A 163 -21.28 -1.69 9.72
C ARG A 163 -19.92 -1.00 9.61
N MET A 164 -19.82 0.08 8.84
CA MET A 164 -18.61 0.94 8.81
C MET A 164 -18.63 2.02 9.89
N GLU A 165 -19.60 2.01 10.82
CA GLU A 165 -19.42 2.72 12.09
C GLU A 165 -18.25 2.09 12.85
N ARG A 166 -17.32 2.96 13.26
CA ARG A 166 -16.04 2.56 13.86
C ARG A 166 -16.30 1.74 15.13
N PRO A 167 -15.64 0.59 15.32
CA PRO A 167 -15.51 0.02 16.65
C PRO A 167 -14.91 1.08 17.59
N ASN A 168 -15.46 1.21 18.79
CA ASN A 168 -14.85 2.02 19.82
C ASN A 168 -13.46 1.45 20.13
N ALA A 169 -12.53 2.30 20.56
CA ALA A 169 -11.18 1.85 20.96
C ALA A 169 -11.22 0.75 22.05
N ASN A 170 -12.33 0.66 22.81
CA ASN A 170 -12.57 -0.35 23.84
C ASN A 170 -13.10 -1.69 23.29
N ASP A 171 -13.47 -1.77 22.01
CA ASP A 171 -13.96 -3.00 21.37
C ASP A 171 -12.81 -3.90 20.89
N TYR A 172 -11.56 -3.41 20.97
CA TYR A 172 -10.38 -4.22 20.77
C TYR A 172 -10.09 -5.02 22.04
N VAL A 173 -10.42 -6.32 22.00
CA VAL A 173 -9.94 -7.28 22.99
C VAL A 173 -8.44 -7.51 22.73
N PRO A 174 -7.55 -7.26 23.70
CA PRO A 174 -6.13 -7.58 23.53
C PRO A 174 -5.98 -9.09 23.33
N PHE A 175 -5.09 -9.49 22.41
CA PHE A 175 -4.60 -10.87 22.35
C PHE A 175 -3.70 -11.18 23.55
#